data_AF-A0A7C4DAW5-F1
#
_entry.id   AF-A0A7C4DAW5-F1
#
_cell.length_a   1.000
_cell.length_b   1.000
_cell.length_c   1.000
_cell.angle_alpha   90.00
_cell.angle_beta   90.00
_cell.angle_gamma   90.00
#
_symmetry.space_group_name_H-M   'P 1'
#
loop_
_entity.id
_entity.type
_entity.pdbx_description
1 polymer ?
#
loop_
_entity_poly.entity_id
_entity_poly.type
_entity_poly.pdbx_seq_one_letter_code
_entity_poly.pdbx_strand_id
1 'polypeptide(L)'
;MDYSLLRRRKAECVLRVLALSGGEASFSYLARETGITKSTLEYNIRLLERGGLVVRGGRGFVRLAVKTPICYLFDAQCDYAYLGLLGERGERGEAETETALKLLEEEGVKPVKVVVVTTYKAASDWETVAPKAEWVLLSDKEITSVDSVEGRVRGKLEELMRSYKVVVDCTAATKPATIAFYRMAVKLKVPLIYVYEKQRKLIWIISSSDLKKELLQ
;
A
#
# COMPACT_ATOMS: atom_id res chain seq x y z
N MET A 1 -6.71 -10.56 6.30
CA MET A 1 -7.27 -10.69 4.94
C MET A 1 -6.82 -12.02 4.38
N ASP A 2 -7.73 -12.81 3.85
CA ASP A 2 -7.45 -14.13 3.29
C ASP A 2 -7.19 -14.03 1.78
N TYR A 3 -5.95 -13.78 1.40
CA TYR A 3 -5.55 -13.70 -0.02
C TYR A 3 -5.52 -15.07 -0.71
N SER A 4 -5.65 -16.20 0.01
CA SER A 4 -5.70 -17.52 -0.63
C SER A 4 -6.90 -17.69 -1.57
N LEU A 5 -7.94 -16.87 -1.36
CA LEU A 5 -9.12 -16.81 -2.23
C LEU A 5 -8.82 -16.37 -3.66
N LEU A 6 -7.69 -15.68 -3.90
CA LEU A 6 -7.24 -15.31 -5.25
C LEU A 6 -6.87 -16.54 -6.11
N ARG A 7 -6.57 -17.69 -5.51
CA ARG A 7 -6.35 -18.95 -6.25
C ARG A 7 -7.64 -19.59 -6.76
N ARG A 8 -8.80 -19.09 -6.31
CA ARG A 8 -10.11 -19.55 -6.80
C ARG A 8 -10.52 -18.70 -8.00
N ARG A 9 -10.47 -19.28 -9.19
CA ARG A 9 -10.77 -18.62 -10.48
C ARG A 9 -11.99 -17.69 -10.48
N LYS A 10 -13.10 -18.09 -9.84
CA LYS A 10 -14.33 -17.25 -9.78
C LYS A 10 -14.19 -16.08 -8.82
N ALA A 11 -13.55 -16.27 -7.67
CA ALA A 11 -13.31 -15.20 -6.70
C ALA A 11 -12.28 -14.20 -7.24
N GLU A 12 -11.21 -14.69 -7.86
CA GLU A 12 -10.24 -13.89 -8.61
C GLU A 12 -10.91 -13.04 -9.69
N CYS A 13 -11.78 -13.66 -10.52
CA CYS A 13 -12.51 -12.95 -11.58
C CYS A 13 -13.37 -11.81 -11.02
N VAL A 14 -14.07 -12.03 -9.89
CA VAL A 14 -14.85 -10.99 -9.21
C VAL A 14 -13.95 -9.84 -8.73
N LEU A 15 -12.83 -10.15 -8.08
CA LEU A 15 -11.89 -9.15 -7.59
C LEU A 15 -11.25 -8.36 -8.75
N ARG A 16 -10.91 -9.03 -9.86
CA ARG A 16 -10.39 -8.39 -11.06
C ARG A 16 -11.37 -7.39 -11.63
N VAL A 17 -12.63 -7.79 -11.85
CA VAL A 17 -13.67 -6.88 -12.37
C VAL A 17 -13.91 -5.72 -11.41
N LEU A 18 -13.97 -5.97 -10.10
CA LEU A 18 -14.10 -4.90 -9.10
C LEU A 18 -12.93 -3.92 -9.17
N ALA A 19 -11.69 -4.41 -9.21
CA ALA A 19 -10.49 -3.57 -9.27
C ALA A 19 -10.49 -2.70 -10.52
N LEU A 20 -10.73 -3.30 -11.69
CA LEU A 20 -10.79 -2.59 -12.98
C LEU A 20 -11.95 -1.58 -13.06
N SER A 21 -12.97 -1.73 -12.22
CA SER A 21 -14.10 -0.78 -12.11
C SER A 21 -13.85 0.33 -11.08
N GLY A 22 -12.61 0.53 -10.63
CA GLY A 22 -12.27 1.54 -9.62
C GLY A 22 -12.45 1.09 -8.16
N GLY A 23 -12.74 -0.19 -7.93
CA GLY A 23 -12.89 -0.80 -6.61
C GLY A 23 -14.33 -0.88 -6.11
N GLU A 24 -15.32 -0.49 -6.89
CA GLU A 24 -16.74 -0.58 -6.55
C GLU A 24 -17.58 -0.90 -7.79
N ALA A 25 -18.56 -1.79 -7.64
CA ALA A 25 -19.53 -2.08 -8.69
C ALA A 25 -20.87 -2.59 -8.14
N SER A 26 -21.94 -2.43 -8.91
CA SER A 26 -23.22 -3.06 -8.58
C SER A 26 -23.18 -4.56 -8.81
N PHE A 27 -23.99 -5.32 -8.04
CA PHE A 27 -24.11 -6.77 -8.23
C PHE A 27 -24.50 -7.16 -9.66
N SER A 28 -25.40 -6.40 -10.28
CA SER A 28 -25.83 -6.64 -11.67
C SER A 28 -24.70 -6.42 -12.66
N TYR A 29 -23.88 -5.38 -12.46
CA TYR A 29 -22.69 -5.14 -13.27
C TYR A 29 -21.70 -6.30 -13.13
N LEU A 30 -21.40 -6.72 -11.90
CA LEU A 30 -20.50 -7.85 -11.66
C LEU A 30 -20.99 -9.14 -12.32
N ALA A 31 -22.29 -9.45 -12.26
CA ALA A 31 -22.85 -10.64 -12.90
C ALA A 31 -22.66 -10.61 -14.43
N ARG A 32 -22.85 -9.43 -15.04
CA ARG A 32 -22.67 -9.25 -16.49
C ARG A 32 -21.20 -9.37 -16.90
N GLU A 33 -20.31 -8.61 -16.26
CA GLU A 33 -18.89 -8.56 -16.66
C GLU A 33 -18.13 -9.85 -16.31
N THR A 34 -18.51 -10.55 -15.24
CA THR A 34 -17.87 -11.83 -14.89
C THR A 34 -18.46 -13.03 -15.63
N GLY A 35 -19.67 -12.89 -16.20
CA GLY A 35 -20.44 -14.01 -16.75
C GLY A 35 -20.89 -15.05 -15.73
N ILE A 36 -20.76 -14.77 -14.42
CA ILE A 36 -21.10 -15.71 -13.35
C ILE A 36 -22.60 -15.62 -13.03
N THR A 37 -23.26 -16.78 -12.90
CA THR A 37 -24.67 -16.83 -12.51
C THR A 37 -24.90 -16.16 -11.15
N LYS A 38 -26.06 -15.51 -10.97
CA LYS A 38 -26.35 -14.73 -9.75
C LYS A 38 -26.13 -15.52 -8.45
N SER A 39 -26.59 -16.78 -8.39
CA SER A 39 -26.40 -17.63 -7.20
C SER A 39 -24.92 -17.93 -6.91
N THR A 40 -24.12 -18.18 -7.94
CA THR A 40 -22.69 -18.44 -7.81
C THR A 40 -21.92 -17.16 -7.47
N LEU A 41 -22.30 -16.03 -8.05
CA LEU A 41 -21.70 -14.74 -7.76
C LEU A 41 -21.94 -14.35 -6.30
N GLU A 42 -23.17 -14.51 -5.83
CA GLU A 42 -23.57 -14.27 -4.45
C GLU A 42 -22.79 -15.15 -3.46
N TYR A 43 -22.55 -16.41 -3.79
CA TYR A 43 -21.67 -17.30 -3.00
C TYR A 43 -20.22 -16.78 -2.95
N ASN A 44 -19.65 -16.38 -4.09
CA ASN A 44 -18.26 -15.90 -4.15
C ASN A 44 -18.11 -14.54 -3.44
N ILE A 45 -19.08 -13.63 -3.54
CA ILE A 45 -19.07 -12.37 -2.78
C ILE A 45 -19.09 -12.65 -1.28
N ARG A 46 -19.96 -13.55 -0.80
CA ARG A 46 -20.00 -13.94 0.63
C ARG A 46 -18.67 -14.55 1.09
N LEU A 47 -18.03 -15.34 0.24
CA LEU A 47 -16.70 -15.90 0.52
C LEU A 47 -15.63 -14.80 0.63
N LEU A 48 -15.60 -13.89 -0.34
CA LEU A 48 -14.68 -12.75 -0.35
C LEU A 48 -14.90 -11.78 0.82
N GLU A 49 -16.16 -11.60 1.24
CA GLU A 49 -16.54 -10.78 2.39
C GLU A 49 -16.03 -11.39 3.69
N ARG A 50 -16.23 -12.71 3.89
CA ARG A 50 -15.64 -13.44 5.03
C ARG A 50 -14.12 -13.42 5.04
N GLY A 51 -13.48 -13.42 3.86
CA GLY A 51 -12.04 -13.25 3.71
C GLY A 51 -11.55 -11.81 3.95
N GLY A 52 -12.45 -10.85 4.11
CA GLY A 52 -12.13 -9.43 4.32
C GLY A 52 -11.57 -8.74 3.08
N LEU A 53 -11.86 -9.24 1.87
CA LEU A 53 -11.40 -8.65 0.61
C LEU A 53 -12.43 -7.71 -0.02
N VAL A 54 -13.71 -7.91 0.29
CA VAL A 54 -14.80 -7.05 -0.16
C VAL A 54 -15.75 -6.72 0.99
N VAL A 55 -16.52 -5.66 0.82
CA VAL A 55 -17.62 -5.26 1.70
C VAL A 55 -18.86 -4.95 0.86
N ARG A 56 -20.05 -5.20 1.40
CA ARG A 56 -21.29 -4.76 0.76
C ARG A 56 -21.57 -3.28 1.06
N GLY A 57 -21.81 -2.53 0.01
CA GLY A 57 -22.35 -1.17 0.09
C GLY A 57 -23.88 -1.18 0.12
N GLY A 58 -24.46 0.00 0.32
CA GLY A 58 -25.91 0.19 0.17
C GLY A 58 -26.39 -0.10 -1.26
N ARG A 59 -27.67 -0.43 -1.43
CA ARG A 59 -28.33 -0.62 -2.75
C ARG A 59 -27.70 -1.69 -3.65
N GLY A 60 -27.14 -2.76 -3.07
CA GLY A 60 -26.62 -3.90 -3.84
C GLY A 60 -25.26 -3.66 -4.51
N PHE A 61 -24.49 -2.69 -4.00
CA PHE A 61 -23.10 -2.47 -4.41
C PHE A 61 -22.14 -3.37 -3.63
N VAL A 62 -21.03 -3.71 -4.26
CA VAL A 62 -19.91 -4.45 -3.66
C VAL A 62 -18.67 -3.60 -3.86
N ARG A 63 -17.85 -3.48 -2.82
CA ARG A 63 -16.63 -2.66 -2.81
C ARG A 63 -15.46 -3.50 -2.36
N LEU A 64 -14.27 -3.18 -2.85
CA LEU A 64 -13.03 -3.70 -2.27
C LEU A 64 -12.90 -3.19 -0.82
N ALA A 65 -12.55 -4.08 0.10
CA ALA A 65 -12.22 -3.69 1.47
C ALA A 65 -10.88 -2.96 1.52
N VAL A 66 -9.95 -3.35 0.64
CA VAL A 66 -8.66 -2.70 0.40
C VAL A 66 -8.33 -2.68 -1.09
N LYS A 67 -7.71 -1.61 -1.56
CA LYS A 67 -7.20 -1.49 -2.93
C LYS A 67 -5.80 -2.08 -3.08
N THR A 68 -4.95 -2.00 -2.06
CA THR A 68 -3.64 -2.68 -2.07
C THR A 68 -3.76 -4.04 -1.37
N PRO A 69 -3.27 -5.16 -1.95
CA PRO A 69 -2.57 -5.30 -3.24
C PRO A 69 -3.48 -5.42 -4.47
N ILE A 70 -4.79 -5.56 -4.30
CA ILE A 70 -5.71 -6.00 -5.37
C ILE A 70 -5.59 -5.19 -6.66
N CYS A 71 -5.51 -3.86 -6.57
CA CYS A 71 -5.33 -2.98 -7.73
C CYS A 71 -3.96 -3.11 -8.39
N TYR A 72 -2.89 -3.51 -7.67
CA TYR A 72 -1.62 -3.87 -8.29
C TYR A 72 -1.73 -5.18 -9.05
N LEU A 73 -2.40 -6.19 -8.48
CA LEU A 73 -2.51 -7.51 -9.08
C LEU A 73 -3.17 -7.49 -10.46
N PHE A 74 -4.12 -6.57 -10.65
CA PHE A 74 -4.91 -6.47 -11.87
C PHE A 74 -4.65 -5.19 -12.68
N ASP A 75 -3.54 -4.48 -12.39
CA ASP A 75 -3.14 -3.25 -13.11
C ASP A 75 -4.25 -2.19 -13.20
N ALA A 76 -5.10 -2.12 -12.17
CA ALA A 76 -6.23 -1.22 -12.13
C ALA A 76 -5.79 0.25 -12.02
N GLN A 77 -6.48 1.15 -12.70
CA GLN A 77 -6.25 2.59 -12.55
C GLN A 77 -6.69 3.03 -11.16
N CYS A 78 -5.74 3.48 -10.33
CA CYS A 78 -5.98 3.92 -8.97
C CYS A 78 -4.86 4.86 -8.55
N ASP A 79 -5.22 5.90 -7.82
CA ASP A 79 -4.26 6.83 -7.23
C ASP A 79 -3.26 6.12 -6.33
N TYR A 80 -2.03 6.61 -6.34
CA TYR A 80 -0.96 6.12 -5.51
C TYR A 80 -0.86 6.88 -4.20
N ALA A 81 -0.45 6.18 -3.15
CA ALA A 81 0.00 6.78 -1.90
C ALA A 81 1.41 6.29 -1.55
N TYR A 82 2.20 7.17 -0.97
CA TYR A 82 3.54 6.88 -0.47
C TYR A 82 3.53 6.90 1.05
N LEU A 83 4.17 5.90 1.66
CA LEU A 83 4.45 5.85 3.09
C LEU A 83 5.93 5.55 3.29
N GLY A 84 6.71 6.53 3.74
CA GLY A 84 8.16 6.38 3.86
C GLY A 84 8.71 6.79 5.22
N LEU A 85 9.91 6.29 5.51
CA LEU A 85 10.73 6.78 6.62
C LEU A 85 11.47 8.06 6.22
N LEU A 86 11.68 8.97 7.17
CA LEU A 86 12.58 10.12 7.03
C LEU A 86 13.57 10.15 8.20
N GLY A 87 14.86 10.31 7.90
CA GLY A 87 15.92 10.40 8.90
C GLY A 87 16.18 11.85 9.33
N GLU A 88 17.16 12.04 10.21
CA GLU A 88 17.68 13.38 10.53
C GLU A 88 18.32 14.02 9.29
N ARG A 89 18.23 15.35 9.19
CA ARG A 89 18.74 16.09 8.03
C ARG A 89 20.25 16.02 7.91
N GLY A 90 20.96 16.25 9.03
CA GLY A 90 22.40 16.44 9.01
C GLY A 90 22.81 17.53 8.01
N GLU A 91 23.75 17.22 7.13
CA GLU A 91 24.24 18.13 6.08
C GLU A 91 23.44 18.06 4.77
N ARG A 92 22.37 17.25 4.71
CA ARG A 92 21.59 17.05 3.48
C ARG A 92 20.80 18.30 3.10
N GLY A 93 20.81 18.60 1.80
CA GLY A 93 20.01 19.67 1.20
C GLY A 93 18.66 19.23 0.66
N GLU A 94 18.45 17.92 0.48
CA GLU A 94 17.23 17.30 -0.08
C GLU A 94 16.83 16.12 0.80
N ALA A 95 15.52 15.97 1.05
CA ALA A 95 15.01 14.86 1.86
C ALA A 95 15.02 13.54 1.08
N GLU A 96 15.28 12.43 1.77
CA GLU A 96 15.23 11.09 1.16
C GLU A 96 13.86 10.83 0.50
N THR A 97 12.79 11.30 1.14
CA THR A 97 11.43 11.24 0.60
C THR A 97 11.30 11.93 -0.76
N GLU A 98 11.91 13.10 -0.96
CA GLU A 98 11.83 13.82 -2.24
C GLU A 98 12.60 13.08 -3.34
N THR A 99 13.77 12.54 -2.99
CA THR A 99 14.55 11.70 -3.90
C THR A 99 13.76 10.46 -4.31
N ALA A 100 13.12 9.78 -3.35
CA ALA A 100 12.31 8.59 -3.62
C ALA A 100 11.10 8.91 -4.52
N LEU A 101 10.40 10.02 -4.27
CA LEU A 101 9.27 10.45 -5.08
C LEU A 101 9.67 10.77 -6.53
N LYS A 102 10.81 11.44 -6.74
CA LYS A 102 11.35 11.71 -8.09
C LYS A 102 11.65 10.41 -8.85
N LEU A 103 12.32 9.46 -8.20
CA LEU A 103 12.65 8.17 -8.80
C LEU A 103 11.39 7.32 -9.09
N LEU A 104 10.40 7.36 -8.21
CA LEU A 104 9.10 6.71 -8.46
C LEU A 104 8.38 7.33 -9.67
N GLU A 105 8.43 8.65 -9.80
CA GLU A 105 7.81 9.36 -10.93
C GLU A 105 8.45 8.97 -12.27
N GLU A 106 9.77 8.77 -12.31
CA GLU A 106 10.49 8.25 -13.49
C GLU A 106 10.01 6.84 -13.90
N GLU A 107 9.57 6.02 -12.94
CA GLU A 107 8.95 4.71 -13.18
C GLU A 107 7.43 4.76 -13.40
N GLY A 108 6.84 5.97 -13.52
CA GLY A 108 5.42 6.16 -13.77
C GLY A 108 4.53 6.04 -12.52
N VAL A 109 5.12 6.00 -11.32
CA VAL A 109 4.40 5.99 -10.05
C VAL A 109 4.34 7.42 -9.50
N LYS A 110 3.15 8.02 -9.46
CA LYS A 110 2.94 9.40 -8.97
C LYS A 110 2.01 9.43 -7.77
N PRO A 111 2.55 9.36 -6.53
CA PRO A 111 1.73 9.42 -5.32
C PRO A 111 1.02 10.77 -5.17
N VAL A 112 -0.31 10.74 -5.04
CA VAL A 112 -1.12 11.94 -4.73
C VAL A 112 -1.21 12.21 -3.23
N LYS A 113 -0.93 11.19 -2.42
CA LYS A 113 -0.88 11.24 -0.96
C LYS A 113 0.50 10.80 -0.49
N VAL A 114 1.16 11.64 0.29
CA VAL A 114 2.49 11.36 0.85
C VAL A 114 2.38 11.39 2.37
N VAL A 115 2.83 10.30 3.00
CA VAL A 115 2.92 10.17 4.46
C VAL A 115 4.36 9.84 4.84
N VAL A 116 4.90 10.60 5.78
CA VAL A 116 6.26 10.44 6.29
C VAL A 116 6.20 10.03 7.75
N VAL A 117 6.97 9.00 8.08
CA VAL A 117 7.16 8.52 9.45
C VAL A 117 8.56 8.90 9.91
N THR A 118 8.67 9.61 11.03
CA THR A 118 9.96 10.07 11.54
C THR A 118 9.90 10.41 13.03
N THR A 119 11.01 10.88 13.61
CA THR A 119 11.02 11.38 14.99
C THR A 119 10.65 12.86 15.06
N TYR A 120 10.22 13.32 16.24
CA TYR A 120 10.02 14.76 16.50
C TYR A 120 11.28 15.58 16.22
N LYS A 121 12.45 15.03 16.56
CA LYS A 121 13.75 15.68 16.34
C LYS A 121 14.01 15.86 14.85
N ALA A 122 13.96 14.77 14.08
CA ALA A 122 14.16 14.82 12.64
C ALA A 122 13.13 15.73 11.96
N ALA A 123 11.87 15.71 12.39
CA ALA A 123 10.85 16.62 11.86
C ALA A 123 11.20 18.09 12.02
N SER A 124 11.72 18.46 13.20
CA SER A 124 12.18 19.83 13.48
C SER A 124 13.34 20.21 12.56
N ASP A 125 14.27 19.29 12.29
CA ASP A 125 15.42 19.54 11.41
C ASP A 125 15.03 19.84 9.95
N TRP A 126 13.87 19.31 9.54
CA TRP A 126 13.36 19.42 8.18
C TRP A 126 12.32 20.55 7.99
N GLU A 127 11.84 21.23 9.04
CA GLU A 127 10.72 22.19 8.96
C GLU A 127 10.84 23.23 7.82
N THR A 128 12.06 23.69 7.54
CA THR A 128 12.32 24.73 6.53
C THR A 128 12.27 24.23 5.07
N VAL A 129 12.45 22.93 4.86
CA VAL A 129 12.51 22.29 3.53
C VAL A 129 11.71 20.98 3.52
N ALA A 130 10.68 20.91 4.36
CA ALA A 130 9.89 19.73 4.61
C ALA A 130 9.14 19.30 3.35
N PRO A 131 9.10 18.00 3.02
CA PRO A 131 8.21 17.53 1.98
C PRO A 131 6.77 17.86 2.35
N LYS A 132 5.95 18.22 1.35
CA LYS A 132 4.51 18.40 1.52
C LYS A 132 3.86 17.03 1.80
N ALA A 133 3.90 16.62 3.06
CA ALA A 133 3.49 15.31 3.53
C ALA A 133 2.68 15.39 4.82
N GLU A 134 1.90 14.35 5.08
CA GLU A 134 1.35 14.10 6.40
C GLU A 134 2.41 13.40 7.29
N TRP A 135 2.49 13.79 8.55
CA TRP A 135 3.55 13.33 9.46
C TRP A 135 3.01 12.34 10.49
N VAL A 136 3.70 11.22 10.65
CA VAL A 136 3.53 10.29 11.77
C VAL A 136 4.79 10.40 12.64
N LEU A 137 4.63 11.07 13.79
CA LEU A 137 5.74 11.37 14.69
C LEU A 137 5.91 10.28 15.75
N LEU A 138 7.16 9.86 15.91
CA LEU A 138 7.64 8.90 16.90
C LEU A 138 8.60 9.61 17.87
N SER A 139 8.66 9.13 19.10
CA SER A 139 9.78 9.45 20.00
C SER A 139 11.04 8.66 19.62
N ASP A 140 12.21 9.12 20.09
CA ASP A 140 13.49 8.42 19.88
C ASP A 140 13.50 7.00 20.49
N LYS A 141 12.68 6.78 21.53
CA LYS A 141 12.49 5.46 22.12
C LYS A 141 11.62 4.56 21.25
N GLU A 142 10.59 5.10 20.63
CA GLU A 142 9.70 4.30 19.76
C GLU A 142 10.42 3.89 18.47
N ILE A 143 11.20 4.78 17.84
CA ILE A 143 11.85 4.49 16.54
C ILE A 143 12.94 3.42 16.63
N THR A 144 13.43 3.11 17.82
CA THR A 144 14.43 2.05 18.04
C THR A 144 13.80 0.68 18.34
N SER A 145 12.47 0.59 18.40
CA SER A 145 11.73 -0.65 18.66
C SER A 145 10.89 -1.04 17.45
N VAL A 146 11.14 -2.23 16.88
CA VAL A 146 10.38 -2.77 15.75
C VAL A 146 8.87 -2.78 16.06
N ASP A 147 8.50 -3.32 17.22
CA ASP A 147 7.09 -3.48 17.62
C ASP A 147 6.41 -2.12 17.87
N SER A 148 7.14 -1.15 18.41
CA SER A 148 6.61 0.20 18.64
C SER A 148 6.35 0.92 17.32
N VAL A 149 7.31 0.86 16.37
CA VAL A 149 7.12 1.40 15.02
C VAL A 149 5.93 0.76 14.33
N GLU A 150 5.83 -0.58 14.35
CA GLU A 150 4.67 -1.28 13.78
C GLU A 150 3.35 -0.83 14.41
N GLY A 151 3.28 -0.77 15.75
CA GLY A 151 2.08 -0.38 16.48
C GLY A 151 1.59 1.03 16.14
N ARG A 152 2.52 1.96 15.88
CA ARG A 152 2.19 3.37 15.55
C ARG A 152 1.84 3.56 14.07
N VAL A 153 2.49 2.82 13.18
CA VAL A 153 2.37 3.04 11.72
C VAL A 153 1.27 2.19 11.09
N ARG A 154 0.99 0.99 11.62
CA ARG A 154 0.08 0.02 11.00
C ARG A 154 -1.29 0.61 10.67
N GLY A 155 -1.91 1.33 11.60
CA GLY A 155 -3.23 1.91 11.40
C GLY A 155 -3.27 2.86 10.19
N LYS A 156 -2.23 3.69 10.04
CA LYS A 156 -2.11 4.61 8.90
C LYS A 156 -1.84 3.87 7.60
N LEU A 157 -1.00 2.83 7.60
CA LEU A 157 -0.79 2.00 6.41
C LEU A 157 -2.09 1.34 5.96
N GLU A 158 -2.83 0.71 6.88
CA GLU A 158 -4.13 0.09 6.58
C GLU A 158 -5.18 1.09 6.09
N GLU A 159 -5.18 2.32 6.62
CA GLU A 159 -6.01 3.44 6.13
C GLU A 159 -5.69 3.75 4.67
N LEU A 160 -4.41 3.95 4.32
CA LEU A 160 -3.99 4.25 2.96
C LEU A 160 -4.36 3.11 1.98
N MET A 161 -4.16 1.86 2.41
CA MET A 161 -4.47 0.69 1.58
C MET A 161 -5.94 0.57 1.18
N ARG A 162 -6.87 1.17 1.95
CA ARG A 162 -8.31 1.18 1.62
C ARG A 162 -8.62 2.00 0.37
N SER A 163 -7.83 3.05 0.11
CA SER A 163 -8.16 4.05 -0.89
C SER A 163 -7.16 4.15 -2.04
N TYR A 164 -5.93 3.65 -1.85
CA TYR A 164 -4.81 3.88 -2.75
C TYR A 164 -4.05 2.59 -3.11
N LYS A 165 -3.28 2.67 -4.21
CA LYS A 165 -2.11 1.82 -4.47
C LYS A 165 -0.95 2.33 -3.62
N VAL A 166 -0.63 1.63 -2.54
CA VAL A 166 0.40 2.09 -1.60
C VAL A 166 1.78 1.60 -2.05
N VAL A 167 2.78 2.46 -1.93
CA VAL A 167 4.21 2.11 -1.95
C VAL A 167 4.79 2.44 -0.59
N VAL A 168 5.46 1.46 0.01
CA VAL A 168 6.17 1.64 1.29
C VAL A 168 7.65 1.85 1.00
N ASP A 169 8.29 2.78 1.70
CA ASP A 169 9.70 3.10 1.57
C ASP A 169 10.44 2.95 2.90
N CYS A 170 11.44 2.07 2.93
CA CYS A 170 12.26 1.79 4.12
C CYS A 170 13.70 2.31 4.02
N THR A 171 13.96 3.30 3.16
CA THR A 171 15.29 3.85 2.89
C THR A 171 15.96 4.43 4.13
N ALA A 172 15.23 5.24 4.88
CA ALA A 172 15.80 6.10 5.91
C ALA A 172 15.60 5.59 7.34
N ALA A 173 16.04 6.41 8.31
CA ALA A 173 15.95 6.23 9.75
C ALA A 173 16.82 5.09 10.30
N THR A 174 16.25 4.25 11.17
CA THR A 174 16.98 3.26 11.97
C THR A 174 16.75 1.83 11.43
N LYS A 175 17.70 0.91 11.68
CA LYS A 175 17.52 -0.51 11.33
C LYS A 175 16.21 -1.11 11.90
N PRO A 176 15.81 -0.85 13.16
CA PRO A 176 14.51 -1.27 13.67
C PRO A 176 13.31 -0.76 12.84
N ALA A 177 13.32 0.51 12.43
CA ALA A 177 12.24 1.08 11.61
C ALA A 177 12.19 0.42 10.22
N THR A 178 13.36 0.20 9.58
CA THR A 178 13.46 -0.55 8.33
C THR A 178 12.88 -1.97 8.45
N ILE A 179 13.22 -2.68 9.53
CA ILE A 179 12.71 -4.05 9.79
C ILE A 179 11.19 -4.02 9.99
N ALA A 180 10.66 -3.05 10.73
CA ALA A 180 9.22 -2.89 10.94
C ALA A 180 8.48 -2.68 9.60
N PHE A 181 8.99 -1.79 8.74
CA PHE A 181 8.41 -1.53 7.42
C PHE A 181 8.46 -2.78 6.54
N TYR A 182 9.58 -3.50 6.54
CA TYR A 182 9.70 -4.76 5.82
C TYR A 182 8.67 -5.79 6.30
N ARG A 183 8.55 -5.99 7.62
CA ARG A 183 7.56 -6.92 8.21
C ARG A 183 6.13 -6.55 7.84
N MET A 184 5.78 -5.27 7.93
CA MET A 184 4.45 -4.79 7.55
C MET A 184 4.17 -5.01 6.05
N ALA A 185 5.13 -4.69 5.18
CA ALA A 185 5.00 -4.87 3.75
C ALA A 185 4.79 -6.35 3.36
N VAL A 186 5.56 -7.27 3.96
CA VAL A 186 5.39 -8.72 3.76
C VAL A 186 4.03 -9.20 4.26
N LYS A 187 3.62 -8.78 5.46
CA LYS A 187 2.36 -9.22 6.10
C LYS A 187 1.13 -8.70 5.37
N LEU A 188 1.15 -7.44 4.95
CA LEU A 188 0.03 -6.75 4.32
C LEU A 188 0.07 -6.81 2.79
N LYS A 189 1.10 -7.45 2.21
CA LYS A 189 1.29 -7.60 0.77
C LYS A 189 1.32 -6.24 0.07
N VAL A 190 2.22 -5.37 0.53
CA VAL A 190 2.41 -4.02 -0.04
C VAL A 190 3.77 -3.96 -0.72
N PRO A 191 3.89 -3.35 -1.91
CA PRO A 191 5.18 -3.10 -2.50
C PRO A 191 6.10 -2.27 -1.59
N LEU A 192 7.38 -2.62 -1.59
CA LEU A 192 8.40 -2.03 -0.73
C LEU A 192 9.60 -1.60 -1.56
N ILE A 193 10.04 -0.37 -1.38
CA ILE A 193 11.20 0.20 -2.04
C ILE A 193 12.32 0.54 -1.05
N TYR A 194 13.52 0.67 -1.61
CA TYR A 194 14.70 1.22 -0.99
C TYR A 194 15.48 2.03 -2.03
N VAL A 195 15.93 3.23 -1.65
CA VAL A 195 16.71 4.11 -2.50
C VAL A 195 18.17 4.07 -2.08
N TYR A 196 19.03 3.67 -3.00
CA TYR A 196 20.47 3.77 -2.80
C TYR A 196 20.94 5.17 -3.21
N GLU A 197 20.95 6.09 -2.25
CA GLU A 197 21.22 7.54 -2.46
C GLU A 197 22.46 7.81 -3.32
N LYS A 198 23.59 7.15 -3.01
CA LYS A 198 24.87 7.38 -3.72
C LYS A 198 24.80 7.10 -5.22
N GLN A 199 23.92 6.21 -5.66
CA GLN A 199 23.74 5.88 -7.08
C GLN A 199 22.43 6.44 -7.64
N ARG A 200 21.64 7.15 -6.83
CA ARG A 200 20.26 7.58 -7.13
C ARG A 200 19.45 6.46 -7.77
N LYS A 201 19.52 5.27 -7.17
CA LYS A 201 18.91 4.06 -7.71
C LYS A 201 17.77 3.61 -6.82
N LEU A 202 16.58 3.48 -7.39
CA LEU A 202 15.44 2.87 -6.74
C LEU A 202 15.52 1.34 -6.87
N ILE A 203 15.26 0.65 -5.78
CA ILE A 203 15.24 -0.81 -5.69
C ILE A 203 13.90 -1.24 -5.12
N TRP A 204 13.14 -2.04 -5.87
CA TRP A 204 11.97 -2.74 -5.34
C TRP A 204 12.44 -3.95 -4.55
N ILE A 205 12.38 -3.87 -3.22
CA ILE A 205 12.61 -5.02 -2.34
C ILE A 205 11.46 -6.02 -2.47
N ILE A 206 10.23 -5.49 -2.57
CA ILE A 206 9.02 -6.26 -2.88
C ILE A 206 8.33 -5.52 -4.03
N SER A 207 8.39 -6.07 -5.24
CA SER A 207 7.73 -5.47 -6.40
C SER A 207 6.27 -5.92 -6.52
N SER A 208 5.48 -5.17 -7.29
CA SER A 208 4.12 -5.61 -7.67
C SER A 208 4.15 -6.95 -8.44
N SER A 209 5.20 -7.19 -9.23
CA SER A 209 5.43 -8.44 -9.95
C SER A 209 5.67 -9.62 -9.01
N ASP A 210 6.41 -9.42 -7.91
CA ASP A 210 6.63 -10.46 -6.91
C ASP A 210 5.32 -10.82 -6.21
N LEU A 211 4.51 -9.81 -5.86
CA LEU A 211 3.19 -10.02 -5.26
C LEU A 211 2.23 -10.72 -6.23
N LYS A 212 2.27 -10.40 -7.54
CA LYS A 212 1.48 -11.11 -8.55
C LYS A 212 1.84 -12.59 -8.60
N LYS A 213 3.13 -12.92 -8.62
CA LYS A 213 3.59 -14.31 -8.60
C LYS A 213 3.15 -15.02 -7.33
N GLU A 214 3.31 -14.39 -6.17
CA GLU A 214 2.94 -15.01 -4.89
C GLU A 214 1.43 -15.26 -4.75
N LEU A 215 0.61 -14.30 -5.17
CA LEU A 215 -0.82 -14.29 -4.85
C LEU A 215 -1.72 -14.88 -5.93
N LEU A 216 -1.27 -14.93 -7.19
CA LEU A 216 -2.05 -15.46 -8.31
C LEU A 216 -1.55 -16.82 -8.81
N GLN A 217 -0.33 -17.24 -8.45
CA GLN A 217 0.24 -18.54 -8.80
C GLN A 217 0.26 -19.48 -7.58
#